data_AF-X1B2V3-F1
#
_entry.id   AF-X1B2V3-F1
#
_cell.length_a   1.000
_cell.length_b   1.000
_cell.length_c   1.000
_cell.angle_alpha   90.00
_cell.angle_beta   90.00
_cell.angle_gamma   90.00
#
_symmetry.space_group_name_H-M   'P 1'
#
loop_
_entity.id
_entity.type
_entity.pdbx_description
1 polymer ?
#
loop_
_entity_poly.entity_id
_entity_poly.type
_entity_poly.pdbx_seq_one_letter_code
_entity_poly.pdbx_strand_id
1 'polypeptide(L)'
;VPIIEVSSIEVAEMCKVTENAYRFVEIAFAEELHTICDNLGLPFEELRKAINTKWNINILEARDGIGGHCLPKDVRYLWTIIKSPLLQGAITADETYKKLNGELK
;
A
#
# COMPACT_ATOMS: atom_id res chain seq x y z
N VAL A 1 0.67 -11.50 -19.17
CA VAL A 1 1.54 -10.34 -18.90
C VAL A 1 2.44 -10.17 -20.09
N PRO A 2 2.42 -9.02 -20.79
CA PRO A 2 3.32 -8.78 -21.92
C PRO A 2 4.77 -8.74 -21.43
N ILE A 3 5.70 -9.24 -22.25
CA ILE A 3 7.14 -9.15 -21.99
C ILE A 3 7.63 -7.85 -22.63
N ILE A 4 8.28 -7.00 -21.84
CA ILE A 4 8.87 -5.74 -22.29
C ILE A 4 10.37 -5.82 -22.05
N GLU A 5 11.15 -5.68 -23.12
CA GLU A 5 12.61 -5.60 -23.01
C GLU A 5 13.03 -4.22 -22.48
N VAL A 6 14.02 -4.22 -21.60
CA VAL A 6 14.59 -3.01 -21.00
C VAL A 6 16.09 -2.95 -21.27
N SER A 7 16.64 -1.75 -21.26
CA SER A 7 18.02 -1.49 -21.69
C SER A 7 19.10 -1.94 -20.71
N SER A 8 18.75 -2.25 -19.44
CA SER A 8 19.73 -2.65 -18.43
C SER A 8 19.14 -3.51 -17.32
N ILE A 9 20.02 -4.21 -16.59
CA ILE A 9 19.66 -5.08 -15.46
C ILE A 9 19.07 -4.24 -14.32
N GLU A 10 19.61 -3.04 -14.09
CA GLU A 10 19.15 -2.13 -13.04
C GLU A 10 17.69 -1.71 -13.28
N VAL A 11 17.29 -1.46 -14.53
CA VAL A 11 15.88 -1.17 -14.85
C VAL A 11 15.00 -2.37 -14.52
N ALA A 12 15.43 -3.59 -14.87
CA ALA A 12 14.68 -4.80 -14.59
C ALA A 12 14.52 -5.06 -13.08
N GLU A 13 15.58 -4.86 -12.29
CA GLU A 13 15.53 -4.98 -10.83
C GLU A 13 14.63 -3.91 -10.20
N MET A 14 14.75 -2.66 -10.68
CA MET A 14 13.91 -1.56 -10.21
C MET A 14 12.43 -1.78 -10.49
N CYS A 15 12.06 -2.42 -11.61
CA CYS A 15 10.65 -2.79 -11.86
C CYS A 15 10.08 -3.60 -10.69
N LYS A 16 10.80 -4.63 -10.23
CA LYS A 16 10.29 -5.49 -9.16
C LYS A 16 10.12 -4.75 -7.83
N VAL A 17 11.13 -3.95 -7.48
CA VAL A 17 11.12 -3.19 -6.22
C VAL A 17 10.04 -2.10 -6.26
N THR A 18 9.88 -1.41 -7.39
CA THR A 18 8.86 -0.39 -7.61
C THR A 18 7.45 -0.97 -7.60
N GLU A 19 7.20 -2.14 -8.22
CA GLU A 19 5.90 -2.83 -8.16
C GLU A 19 5.49 -3.12 -6.72
N ASN A 20 6.43 -3.63 -5.91
CA ASN A 20 6.18 -3.93 -4.51
C ASN A 20 5.93 -2.65 -3.71
N ALA A 21 6.66 -1.56 -3.98
CA ALA A 21 6.44 -0.29 -3.29
C ALA A 21 5.14 0.40 -3.68
N TYR A 22 4.78 0.38 -4.97
CA TYR A 22 3.49 0.84 -5.46
C TYR A 22 2.37 0.10 -4.75
N ARG A 23 2.45 -1.24 -4.72
CA ARG A 23 1.44 -2.07 -4.07
C ARG A 23 1.34 -1.82 -2.57
N PHE A 24 2.46 -1.62 -1.88
CA PHE A 24 2.47 -1.30 -0.46
C PHE A 24 1.74 0.01 -0.17
N VAL A 25 2.00 1.06 -0.95
CA VAL A 25 1.35 2.36 -0.77
C VAL A 25 -0.16 2.26 -1.02
N GLU A 26 -0.59 1.54 -2.06
CA GLU A 26 -2.01 1.33 -2.33
C GLU A 26 -2.73 0.62 -1.16
N ILE A 27 -2.11 -0.42 -0.58
CA ILE A 27 -2.71 -1.16 0.54
C ILE A 27 -2.74 -0.29 1.79
N ALA A 28 -1.62 0.37 2.13
CA ALA A 28 -1.54 1.25 3.29
C ALA A 28 -2.59 2.37 3.23
N PHE A 29 -2.84 2.93 2.03
CA PHE A 29 -3.88 3.93 1.83
C PHE A 29 -5.29 3.36 2.05
N ALA A 30 -5.58 2.14 1.56
CA ALA A 30 -6.87 1.50 1.78
C ALA A 30 -7.12 1.20 3.27
N GLU A 31 -6.09 0.73 3.98
CA GLU A 31 -6.11 0.48 5.42
C GLU A 31 -6.32 1.78 6.23
N GLU A 32 -5.62 2.86 5.88
CA GLU A 32 -5.83 4.16 6.52
C GLU A 32 -7.25 4.70 6.27
N LEU A 33 -7.76 4.56 5.04
CA LEU A 33 -9.13 4.97 4.71
C LEU A 33 -10.18 4.15 5.48
N HIS A 34 -9.93 2.87 5.74
CA HIS A 34 -10.78 2.04 6.58
C HIS A 34 -10.87 2.59 8.00
N THR A 35 -9.73 2.91 8.63
CA THR A 35 -9.69 3.54 9.95
C THR A 35 -10.43 4.88 9.98
N ILE A 36 -10.32 5.68 8.92
CA ILE A 36 -11.08 6.93 8.80
C ILE A 36 -12.59 6.66 8.77
N CYS A 37 -13.03 5.66 7.99
CA CYS A 37 -14.44 5.27 7.91
C CYS A 37 -14.98 4.79 9.27
N ASP A 38 -14.21 3.96 9.99
CA ASP A 38 -14.58 3.46 11.31
C ASP A 38 -14.80 4.61 12.31
N ASN A 39 -13.88 5.58 12.33
CA ASN A 39 -13.97 6.75 13.20
C ASN A 39 -15.16 7.67 12.87
N LEU A 40 -15.63 7.66 11.62
CA LEU A 40 -16.78 8.45 11.15
C LEU A 40 -18.10 7.67 11.21
N GLY A 41 -18.07 6.37 11.56
CA GLY A 41 -19.24 5.49 11.49
C GLY A 41 -19.74 5.26 10.06
N LEU A 42 -18.84 5.32 9.06
CA LEU A 42 -19.16 5.10 7.65
C LEU A 42 -18.83 3.66 7.23
N PRO A 43 -19.66 3.02 6.38
CA PRO A 43 -19.35 1.71 5.83
C PRO A 43 -18.24 1.81 4.76
N PHE A 44 -17.01 1.43 5.11
CA PHE A 44 -15.84 1.45 4.22
C PHE A 44 -16.12 0.77 2.86
N GLU A 45 -16.74 -0.40 2.86
CA GLU A 45 -17.03 -1.14 1.63
C GLU A 45 -18.03 -0.43 0.71
N GLU A 46 -18.98 0.33 1.26
CA GLU A 46 -19.90 1.13 0.46
C GLU A 46 -19.15 2.30 -0.20
N LEU A 47 -18.34 3.03 0.58
CA LEU A 47 -17.49 4.11 0.08
C LEU A 47 -16.55 3.61 -1.01
N ARG A 48 -15.84 2.51 -0.77
CA ARG A 48 -14.89 1.89 -1.69
C ARG A 48 -15.57 1.50 -3.00
N LYS A 49 -16.74 0.88 -2.95
CA LYS A 49 -17.53 0.54 -4.15
C LYS A 49 -17.95 1.79 -4.92
N ALA A 50 -18.41 2.83 -4.22
CA ALA A 50 -18.84 4.07 -4.86
C ALA A 50 -17.69 4.79 -5.58
N ILE A 51 -16.53 4.95 -4.95
CA ILE A 51 -15.39 5.68 -5.54
C ILE A 51 -14.72 4.90 -6.69
N ASN A 52 -14.69 3.57 -6.63
CA ASN A 52 -14.12 2.71 -7.67
C ASN A 52 -14.98 2.63 -8.94
N THR A 53 -16.14 3.30 -8.99
CA THR A 53 -16.88 3.51 -10.24
C THR A 53 -16.17 4.49 -11.18
N LYS A 54 -15.25 5.31 -10.66
CA LYS A 54 -14.46 6.24 -11.48
C LYS A 54 -13.35 5.50 -12.21
N TRP A 55 -13.25 5.74 -13.51
CA TRP A 55 -12.29 5.06 -14.42
C TRP A 55 -10.82 5.18 -14.01
N ASN A 56 -10.47 6.18 -13.20
CA ASN A 56 -9.10 6.49 -12.78
C ASN A 56 -8.84 6.22 -11.29
N ILE A 57 -9.76 5.57 -10.58
CA ILE A 57 -9.63 5.29 -9.15
C ILE A 57 -9.76 3.78 -8.91
N ASN A 58 -8.84 3.25 -8.11
CA ASN A 58 -8.88 1.86 -7.67
C ASN A 58 -8.38 1.77 -6.21
N ILE A 59 -9.28 1.92 -5.26
CA ILE A 59 -9.00 1.68 -3.85
C ILE A 59 -9.11 0.18 -3.56
N LEU A 60 -8.06 -0.36 -2.97
CA LEU A 60 -7.99 -1.77 -2.61
C LEU A 60 -8.88 -2.09 -1.41
N GLU A 61 -9.11 -3.37 -1.17
CA GLU A 61 -9.65 -3.85 0.10
C GLU A 61 -8.61 -3.62 1.21
N ALA A 62 -9.08 -3.15 2.37
CA ALA A 62 -8.27 -3.16 3.59
C ALA A 62 -8.01 -4.62 4.01
N ARG A 63 -6.83 -4.88 4.55
CA ARG A 63 -6.41 -6.22 5.00
C ARG A 63 -6.05 -6.13 6.49
N ASP A 64 -5.63 -7.23 7.10
CA ASP A 64 -5.14 -7.25 8.49
C ASP A 64 -3.71 -6.64 8.64
N GLY A 65 -3.41 -5.58 7.90
CA GLY A 65 -2.07 -5.04 7.73
C GLY A 65 -1.25 -5.78 6.67
N ILE A 66 -0.16 -5.14 6.25
CA ILE A 66 0.73 -5.64 5.21
C ILE A 66 1.67 -6.71 5.76
N GLY A 67 1.34 -7.98 5.51
CA GLY A 67 2.16 -9.14 5.87
C GLY A 67 3.15 -9.59 4.79
N GLY A 68 3.82 -10.71 5.06
CA GLY A 68 4.79 -11.33 4.14
C GLY A 68 6.15 -10.61 4.10
N HIS A 69 7.16 -11.27 3.51
CA HIS A 69 8.52 -10.74 3.53
C HIS A 69 8.81 -9.75 2.40
N CYS A 70 8.19 -9.90 1.23
CA CYS A 70 8.59 -9.17 0.02
C CYS A 70 8.25 -7.68 0.09
N LEU A 71 6.99 -7.31 0.36
CA LEU A 71 6.55 -5.91 0.35
C LEU A 71 7.28 -5.08 1.41
N PRO A 72 7.33 -5.48 2.70
CA PRO A 72 7.99 -4.66 3.71
C PRO A 72 9.49 -4.52 3.50
N LYS A 73 10.16 -5.59 3.02
CA LYS A 73 11.61 -5.58 2.76
C LYS A 73 11.96 -4.60 1.63
N ASP A 74 11.28 -4.70 0.49
CA ASP A 74 11.61 -3.92 -0.69
C ASP A 74 11.28 -2.43 -0.50
N VAL A 75 10.22 -2.11 0.24
CA VAL A 75 9.86 -0.74 0.61
C VAL A 75 10.87 -0.14 1.58
N ARG A 76 11.26 -0.88 2.63
CA ARG A 76 12.30 -0.41 3.56
C ARG A 76 13.63 -0.21 2.83
N TYR A 77 13.99 -1.09 1.90
CA TYR A 77 15.16 -0.92 1.05
C TYR A 77 15.10 0.39 0.25
N LEU A 78 14.05 0.66 -0.53
CA LEU A 78 13.92 1.93 -1.26
C LEU A 78 13.94 3.15 -0.34
N TRP A 79 13.27 3.07 0.80
CA TRP A 79 13.28 4.15 1.77
C TRP A 79 14.69 4.41 2.32
N THR A 80 15.53 3.39 2.49
CA THR A 80 16.92 3.61 2.93
C THR A 80 17.77 4.36 1.90
N ILE A 81 17.47 4.23 0.61
CA ILE A 81 18.20 4.91 -0.47
C ILE A 81 17.87 6.40 -0.52
N ILE A 82 16.58 6.76 -0.50
CA ILE A 82 16.14 8.14 -0.79
C ILE A 82 15.41 8.83 0.37
N LYS A 83 15.22 8.17 1.53
CA LYS A 83 14.45 8.67 2.68
C LYS A 83 13.12 9.30 2.28
N SER A 84 12.41 8.63 1.37
CA SER A 84 11.16 9.11 0.78
C SER A 84 10.11 9.40 1.86
N PRO A 85 9.57 10.64 1.93
CA PRO A 85 8.48 10.96 2.84
C PRO A 85 7.21 10.13 2.55
N LEU A 86 6.94 9.81 1.28
CA LEU A 86 5.80 9.00 0.89
C LEU A 86 5.89 7.57 1.45
N LEU A 87 7.06 6.92 1.28
CA LEU A 87 7.26 5.57 1.79
C LEU A 87 7.28 5.56 3.32
N GLN A 88 7.84 6.60 3.95
CA GLN A 88 7.78 6.75 5.40
C GLN A 88 6.33 6.84 5.90
N GLY A 89 5.51 7.68 5.25
CA GLY A 89 4.10 7.82 5.60
C GLY A 89 3.34 6.51 5.45
N ALA A 90 3.54 5.79 4.34
CA ALA A 90 2.91 4.50 4.12
C ALA A 90 3.34 3.45 5.17
N ILE A 91 4.62 3.38 5.53
CA ILE A 91 5.11 2.47 6.59
C ILE A 91 4.42 2.81 7.92
N THR A 92 4.36 4.09 8.27
CA THR A 92 3.72 4.55 9.51
C THR A 92 2.21 4.27 9.51
N ALA A 93 1.53 4.41 8.37
CA ALA A 93 0.11 4.08 8.22
C ALA A 93 -0.14 2.57 8.48
N ASP A 94 0.61 1.68 7.84
CA ASP A 94 0.53 0.22 8.05
C ASP A 94 0.83 -0.17 9.51
N GLU A 95 1.89 0.39 10.11
CA GLU A 95 2.24 0.13 11.51
C GLU A 95 1.15 0.62 12.48
N THR A 96 0.48 1.73 12.16
CA THR A 96 -0.61 2.28 12.97
C THR A 96 -1.86 1.41 12.84
N TYR A 97 -2.23 1.05 11.61
CA TYR A 97 -3.37 0.18 11.32
C TYR A 97 -3.25 -1.18 12.01
N LYS A 98 -2.06 -1.79 11.98
CA LYS A 98 -1.77 -3.06 12.68
C LYS A 98 -1.95 -2.98 14.18
N LYS A 99 -1.54 -1.86 14.81
CA LYS A 99 -1.71 -1.67 16.25
C LYS A 99 -3.19 -1.60 16.62
N LEU A 100 -3.95 -0.77 15.90
CA LEU A 100 -5.39 -0.62 16.12
C LEU A 100 -6.13 -1.96 15.96
N ASN A 101 -5.83 -2.73 14.91
CA ASN A 101 -6.47 -4.04 14.69
C ASN A 101 -5.92 -5.17 15.57
N GLY A 102 -4.70 -5.03 16.09
CA GLY A 102 -4.12 -5.94 17.07
C GLY A 102 -4.68 -5.74 18.49
N GLU A 103 -5.14 -4.52 18.83
CA GLU A 103 -5.83 -4.21 20.08
C GLU A 103 -7.32 -4.60 20.04
N LEU A 104 -7.89 -4.80 18.85
CA LEU A 104 -9.27 -5.25 18.61
C LEU A 104 -9.44 -6.79 18.60
N LYS A 105 -8.34 -7.56 18.74
CA LYS A 105 -8.34 -9.03 18.85
C LYS A 105 -7.95 -9.46 20.26
#